data_AF-A0AAV6HGV0-F1
#
_entry.id   AF-A0AAV6HGV0-F1
#
_cell.length_a   1.000
_cell.length_b   1.000
_cell.length_c   1.000
_cell.angle_alpha   90.00
_cell.angle_beta   90.00
_cell.angle_gamma   90.00
#
_symmetry.space_group_name_H-M   'P 1'
#
loop_
_entity.id
_entity.type
_entity.pdbx_description
1 polymer ?
#
loop_
_entity_poly.entity_id
_entity_poly.type
_entity_poly.pdbx_seq_one_letter_code
_entity_poly.pdbx_strand_id
1 'polypeptide(L)'
;MRTAKKGSVEVPAFVRHLVKETERRVSSLFKGGRGGAVRGEQAEGEEGAASEEEEGGAIIPCPYLDRPVLDKLLEEGFAPGGGVHFACACMQGWRATMEDFHNCFPQLCGALADWAFFAVFDGHAGSVVAEHCSRNLLEHILATGSVGLEEDVERVTEGIHEGFLSMDKQLHSVATREGWERGGTTVVSTLLTPQSIYFANLGDSRALLCRGGRVAFATADHKPYGPAEKERIERAGGSVALQRVNGSLAVSRALGDFGYKTAEWRSAREQMVSPEPEVTVVERSPMDEFLILACDGVWDAISNDDLCEFVSSRLRVCTDLREVCSQVIDLCLYKGSLDNISVVLVCFPAAPQLCPEALHQEAELDDLLESKVAEIFEELSGRGEDPDLLSVLTVLASTVIPGLPPGGGLQSKRNCIISAYYQQKEARQLRLSQETGGASETF
;
A
#
# COMPACT_ATOMS: atom_id res chain seq x y z
N MET A 1 -34.98 -11.48 -14.01
CA MET A 1 -34.76 -12.22 -12.74
C MET A 1 -34.20 -13.60 -13.04
N ARG A 2 -32.88 -13.75 -13.03
CA ARG A 2 -32.16 -15.01 -12.85
C ARG A 2 -30.98 -14.68 -11.96
N THR A 3 -30.98 -15.23 -10.76
CA THR A 3 -29.99 -15.03 -9.71
C THR A 3 -28.69 -15.72 -10.10
N ALA A 4 -27.62 -14.94 -10.28
CA ALA A 4 -26.27 -15.47 -10.44
C ALA A 4 -25.80 -16.02 -9.09
N LYS A 5 -25.47 -17.31 -9.06
CA LYS A 5 -24.81 -17.96 -7.92
C LYS A 5 -23.45 -17.27 -7.71
N LYS A 6 -23.23 -16.75 -6.50
CA LYS A 6 -21.89 -16.41 -6.00
C LYS A 6 -21.02 -17.67 -6.08
N GLY A 7 -20.10 -17.71 -7.04
CA GLY A 7 -18.99 -18.64 -7.00
C GLY A 7 -18.05 -18.15 -5.91
N SER A 8 -17.92 -18.93 -4.83
CA SER A 8 -16.81 -18.79 -3.91
C SER A 8 -15.53 -19.06 -4.69
N VAL A 9 -14.73 -18.02 -4.94
CA VAL A 9 -13.37 -18.19 -5.41
C VAL A 9 -12.63 -18.90 -4.27
N GLU A 10 -12.31 -20.17 -4.43
CA GLU A 10 -11.45 -20.87 -3.48
C GLU A 10 -10.09 -20.19 -3.50
N VAL A 11 -9.75 -19.54 -2.40
CA VAL A 11 -8.41 -19.03 -2.12
C VAL A 11 -7.41 -20.17 -2.35
N PRO A 12 -6.49 -20.04 -3.33
CA PRO A 12 -5.52 -21.08 -3.65
C PRO A 12 -4.77 -21.52 -2.39
N ALA A 13 -4.44 -22.81 -2.29
CA ALA A 13 -3.79 -23.37 -1.11
C ALA A 13 -2.52 -22.59 -0.71
N PHE A 14 -1.78 -22.02 -1.66
CA PHE A 14 -0.58 -21.22 -1.41
C PHE A 14 -0.83 -19.96 -0.57
N VAL A 15 -1.97 -19.27 -0.74
CA VAL A 15 -2.34 -18.06 0.01
C VAL A 15 -2.64 -18.39 1.48
N ARG A 16 -3.28 -19.54 1.73
CA ARG A 16 -3.52 -20.05 3.09
C ARG A 16 -2.23 -20.43 3.83
N HIS A 17 -1.16 -20.71 3.09
CA HIS A 17 0.13 -21.13 3.63
C HIS A 17 1.11 -19.97 3.84
N LEU A 18 1.05 -18.92 3.00
CA LEU A 18 1.74 -17.63 3.21
C LEU A 18 1.43 -17.01 4.59
N VAL A 19 0.17 -17.17 5.00
CA VAL A 19 -0.36 -16.74 6.29
C VAL A 19 0.33 -17.46 7.46
N LYS A 20 0.52 -18.79 7.37
CA LYS A 20 1.16 -19.59 8.43
C LYS A 20 2.63 -19.25 8.65
N GLU A 21 3.28 -18.74 7.61
CA GLU A 21 4.72 -18.50 7.63
C GLU A 21 5.06 -17.10 8.14
N THR A 22 4.25 -16.10 7.77
CA THR A 22 4.47 -14.75 8.29
C THR A 22 4.09 -14.64 9.77
N GLU A 23 3.14 -15.46 10.25
CA GLU A 23 2.90 -15.69 11.68
C GLU A 23 4.14 -16.11 12.47
N ARG A 24 5.01 -16.97 11.89
CA ARG A 24 6.24 -17.41 12.55
C ARG A 24 7.25 -16.27 12.65
N ARG A 25 7.35 -15.43 11.63
CA ARG A 25 8.24 -14.25 11.63
C ARG A 25 7.79 -13.22 12.65
N VAL A 26 6.50 -12.86 12.65
CA VAL A 26 5.92 -11.92 13.62
C VAL A 26 6.03 -12.46 15.05
N SER A 27 5.71 -13.74 15.27
CA SER A 27 5.87 -14.39 16.60
C SER A 27 7.32 -14.44 17.08
N SER A 28 8.30 -14.54 16.18
CA SER A 28 9.73 -14.54 16.54
C SER A 28 10.25 -13.14 16.90
N LEU A 29 9.74 -12.10 16.23
CA LEU A 29 10.05 -10.70 16.51
C LEU A 29 9.52 -10.26 17.89
N PHE A 30 8.31 -10.68 18.26
CA PHE A 30 7.71 -10.33 19.56
C PHE A 30 8.21 -11.19 20.74
N LYS A 31 8.84 -12.34 20.51
CA LYS A 31 9.46 -13.16 21.56
C LYS A 31 10.85 -12.67 22.01
N GLY A 32 11.49 -11.79 21.24
CA GLY A 32 12.81 -11.21 21.57
C GLY A 32 12.79 -10.08 22.61
N GLY A 33 11.62 -9.60 23.04
CA GLY A 33 11.47 -8.39 23.88
C GLY A 33 11.28 -8.61 25.38
N ARG A 34 11.28 -9.85 25.89
CA ARG A 34 11.13 -10.14 27.32
C ARG A 34 12.21 -11.09 27.80
N GLY A 35 13.35 -10.55 28.23
CA GLY A 35 14.43 -11.37 28.78
C GLY A 35 15.63 -10.56 29.26
N GLY A 36 15.48 -9.83 30.36
CA GLY A 36 16.58 -9.08 30.99
C GLY A 36 16.31 -8.75 32.45
N ALA A 37 15.92 -9.74 33.26
CA ALA A 37 15.85 -9.59 34.71
C ALA A 37 17.18 -10.02 35.34
N VAL A 38 17.92 -9.04 35.86
CA VAL A 38 19.08 -9.23 36.74
C VAL A 38 18.59 -9.72 38.10
N ARG A 39 19.33 -10.67 38.68
CA ARG A 39 19.00 -11.43 39.90
C ARG A 39 19.87 -10.95 41.08
N GLY A 40 19.27 -10.80 42.27
CA GLY A 40 19.91 -10.61 43.58
C GLY A 40 19.73 -9.18 44.13
N GLU A 41 19.34 -8.91 45.38
CA GLU A 41 19.29 -9.66 46.64
C GLU A 41 18.21 -9.09 47.59
N GLN A 42 18.00 -9.81 48.69
CA GLN A 42 16.93 -9.77 49.71
C GLN A 42 16.82 -8.47 50.55
N ALA A 43 15.59 -8.15 50.99
CA ALA A 43 15.29 -7.73 52.36
C ALA A 43 13.77 -7.81 52.64
N GLU A 44 13.43 -8.31 53.83
CA GLU A 44 12.10 -8.58 54.37
C GLU A 44 11.35 -7.32 54.83
N GLY A 45 10.01 -7.36 54.88
CA GLY A 45 9.23 -6.59 55.86
C GLY A 45 7.92 -5.97 55.39
N GLU A 46 6.86 -6.32 56.14
CA GLU A 46 5.60 -5.60 56.38
C GLU A 46 4.36 -5.87 55.51
N GLU A 47 3.42 -6.55 56.17
CA GLU A 47 2.01 -6.71 55.84
C GLU A 47 1.29 -5.35 55.82
N GLY A 48 0.45 -5.12 54.81
CA GLY A 48 -0.39 -3.93 54.76
C GLY A 48 -1.47 -4.01 53.69
N ALA A 49 -2.69 -4.26 54.14
CA ALA A 49 -3.98 -3.88 53.55
C ALA A 49 -4.32 -4.36 52.11
N ALA A 50 -5.36 -5.18 52.05
CA ALA A 50 -6.14 -5.40 50.85
C ALA A 50 -6.70 -4.07 50.31
N SER A 51 -6.37 -3.78 49.06
CA SER A 51 -7.16 -2.91 48.19
C SER A 51 -7.42 -3.69 46.90
N GLU A 52 -8.67 -4.09 46.72
CA GLU A 52 -9.22 -4.52 45.44
C GLU A 52 -9.17 -3.30 44.50
N GLU A 53 -8.10 -3.18 43.72
CA GLU A 53 -8.10 -2.30 42.55
C GLU A 53 -8.58 -3.14 41.38
N GLU A 54 -9.85 -2.93 41.01
CA GLU A 54 -10.38 -3.33 39.70
C GLU A 54 -9.50 -2.69 38.62
N GLU A 55 -8.63 -3.49 37.98
CA GLU A 55 -7.99 -3.12 36.71
C GLU A 55 -9.06 -3.07 35.60
N GLY A 56 -9.83 -1.99 35.58
CA GLY A 56 -10.65 -1.55 34.45
C GLY A 56 -9.80 -0.92 33.33
N GLY A 57 -8.65 -1.51 33.03
CA GLY A 57 -7.81 -1.09 31.92
C GLY A 57 -8.49 -1.47 30.62
N ALA A 58 -9.06 -0.50 29.90
CA ALA A 58 -9.57 -0.74 28.55
C ALA A 58 -8.44 -1.35 27.71
N ILE A 59 -8.61 -2.61 27.31
CA ILE A 59 -7.69 -3.31 26.41
C ILE A 59 -7.69 -2.51 25.11
N ILE A 60 -6.62 -1.75 24.87
CA ILE A 60 -6.41 -1.07 23.58
C ILE A 60 -6.23 -2.20 22.55
N PRO A 61 -7.14 -2.34 21.57
CA PRO A 61 -7.01 -3.39 20.56
C PRO A 61 -5.70 -3.21 19.81
N CYS A 62 -4.96 -4.30 19.59
CA CYS A 62 -3.77 -4.26 18.75
C CYS A 62 -4.16 -3.76 17.35
N PRO A 63 -3.47 -2.75 16.79
CA PRO A 63 -3.78 -2.24 15.45
C PRO A 63 -3.43 -3.25 14.33
N TYR A 64 -2.73 -4.33 14.69
CA TYR A 64 -2.30 -5.40 13.80
C TYR A 64 -2.99 -6.72 14.11
N LEU A 65 -3.27 -7.49 13.06
CA LEU A 65 -3.75 -8.86 13.11
C LEU A 65 -2.61 -9.84 13.38
N ASP A 66 -2.96 -11.03 13.89
CA ASP A 66 -2.01 -12.16 13.98
C ASP A 66 -1.58 -12.67 12.58
N ARG A 67 -2.43 -12.45 11.58
CA ARG A 67 -2.31 -12.92 10.20
C ARG A 67 -2.75 -11.84 9.24
N PRO A 68 -2.04 -11.64 8.11
CA PRO A 68 -2.45 -10.64 7.14
C PRO A 68 -3.67 -11.13 6.36
N VAL A 69 -4.57 -10.21 6.02
CA VAL A 69 -5.64 -10.43 5.06
C VAL A 69 -5.08 -10.19 3.66
N LEU A 70 -4.98 -11.27 2.88
CA LEU A 70 -4.31 -11.31 1.58
C LEU A 70 -5.26 -11.19 0.39
N ASP A 71 -6.58 -11.17 0.65
CA ASP A 71 -7.57 -10.97 -0.38
C ASP A 71 -7.36 -9.59 -1.03
N LYS A 72 -7.26 -9.60 -2.36
CA LYS A 72 -7.07 -8.39 -3.15
C LYS A 72 -8.37 -8.03 -3.85
N LEU A 73 -8.79 -6.78 -3.74
CA LEU A 73 -9.78 -6.21 -4.65
C LEU A 73 -9.02 -5.69 -5.87
N LEU A 74 -9.42 -6.14 -7.06
CA LEU A 74 -8.78 -5.81 -8.33
C LEU A 74 -9.81 -5.20 -9.27
N GLU A 75 -9.48 -4.08 -9.91
CA GLU A 75 -10.30 -3.48 -10.96
C GLU A 75 -9.40 -3.05 -12.13
N GLU A 76 -9.98 -2.97 -13.32
CA GLU A 76 -9.29 -2.49 -14.51
C GLU A 76 -10.26 -1.74 -15.42
N GLY A 77 -9.72 -0.92 -16.31
CA GLY A 77 -10.52 -0.26 -17.32
C GLY A 77 -9.69 0.48 -18.36
N PHE A 78 -10.41 1.20 -19.20
CA PHE A 78 -9.84 1.97 -20.30
C PHE A 78 -10.50 3.35 -20.35
N ALA A 79 -9.67 4.38 -20.43
CA ALA A 79 -10.06 5.77 -20.57
C ALA A 79 -9.85 6.23 -22.02
N PRO A 80 -10.93 6.31 -22.83
CA PRO A 80 -10.81 6.56 -24.27
C PRO A 80 -10.23 7.93 -24.60
N GLY A 81 -10.56 8.97 -23.84
CA GLY A 81 -10.07 10.34 -24.06
C GLY A 81 -8.56 10.49 -23.90
N GLY A 82 -8.00 9.75 -22.94
CA GLY A 82 -6.55 9.73 -22.70
C GLY A 82 -5.81 8.69 -23.53
N GLY A 83 -6.53 7.72 -24.12
CA GLY A 83 -5.95 6.50 -24.68
C GLY A 83 -5.20 5.68 -23.62
N VAL A 84 -5.64 5.74 -22.35
CA VAL A 84 -4.92 5.11 -21.23
C VAL A 84 -5.67 3.89 -20.70
N HIS A 85 -4.92 2.83 -20.41
CA HIS A 85 -5.42 1.69 -19.65
C HIS A 85 -5.11 1.90 -18.18
N PHE A 86 -5.95 1.41 -17.28
CA PHE A 86 -5.63 1.45 -15.86
C PHE A 86 -6.01 0.14 -15.17
N ALA A 87 -5.35 -0.12 -14.06
CA ALA A 87 -5.78 -1.10 -13.08
C ALA A 87 -5.53 -0.57 -11.68
N CYS A 88 -6.29 -1.06 -10.72
CA CYS A 88 -6.05 -0.83 -9.32
C CYS A 88 -6.08 -2.15 -8.55
N ALA A 89 -5.35 -2.16 -7.44
CA ALA A 89 -5.39 -3.23 -6.48
C ALA A 89 -5.38 -2.64 -5.08
N CYS A 90 -6.13 -3.23 -4.16
CA CYS A 90 -6.01 -2.94 -2.74
C CYS A 90 -6.06 -4.21 -1.88
N MET A 91 -5.34 -4.17 -0.75
CA MET A 91 -5.20 -5.28 0.18
C MET A 91 -5.09 -4.74 1.61
N GLN A 92 -5.85 -5.34 2.54
CA GLN A 92 -5.85 -4.92 3.94
C GLN A 92 -4.52 -5.22 4.65
N GLY A 93 -3.86 -6.32 4.31
CA GLY A 93 -2.56 -6.66 4.89
C GLY A 93 -2.66 -6.93 6.39
N TRP A 94 -1.74 -6.37 7.17
CA TRP A 94 -1.61 -6.66 8.60
C TRP A 94 -2.54 -5.87 9.50
N ARG A 95 -3.21 -4.83 9.00
CA ARG A 95 -4.04 -3.95 9.81
C ARG A 95 -5.35 -4.64 10.20
N ALA A 96 -5.87 -4.30 11.37
CA ALA A 96 -7.15 -4.80 11.84
C ALA A 96 -8.34 -4.36 10.96
N THR A 97 -8.21 -3.22 10.30
CA THR A 97 -9.22 -2.61 9.42
C THR A 97 -8.62 -2.28 8.06
N MET A 98 -9.48 -2.19 7.04
CA MET A 98 -9.16 -1.62 5.73
C MET A 98 -9.76 -0.21 5.68
N GLU A 99 -8.91 0.80 5.71
CA GLU A 99 -9.31 2.22 5.75
C GLU A 99 -9.01 2.96 4.43
N ASP A 100 -8.30 2.32 3.50
CA ASP A 100 -8.06 2.85 2.16
C ASP A 100 -9.29 2.77 1.24
N PHE A 101 -9.40 3.76 0.35
CA PHE A 101 -10.32 3.77 -0.80
C PHE A 101 -9.59 4.27 -2.06
N HIS A 102 -10.16 4.00 -3.23
CA HIS A 102 -9.67 4.52 -4.50
C HIS A 102 -10.83 4.92 -5.41
N ASN A 103 -10.53 5.76 -6.39
CA ASN A 103 -11.41 6.08 -7.49
C ASN A 103 -10.69 5.99 -8.82
N CYS A 104 -11.39 5.43 -9.80
CA CYS A 104 -10.96 5.43 -11.19
C CYS A 104 -12.14 5.85 -12.06
N PHE A 105 -12.19 7.12 -12.44
CA PHE A 105 -13.16 7.65 -13.40
C PHE A 105 -12.48 7.79 -14.77
N PRO A 106 -12.60 6.78 -15.66
CA PRO A 106 -11.93 6.80 -16.96
C PRO A 106 -12.43 7.88 -17.93
N GLN A 107 -13.61 8.44 -17.64
CA GLN A 107 -14.25 9.45 -18.45
C GLN A 107 -15.14 10.30 -17.53
N LEU A 108 -15.01 11.62 -17.61
CA LEU A 108 -15.92 12.55 -16.96
C LEU A 108 -17.17 12.81 -17.83
N CYS A 109 -18.19 13.43 -17.24
CA CYS A 109 -19.47 13.59 -17.91
C CYS A 109 -19.53 14.84 -18.82
N GLY A 110 -20.45 14.80 -19.78
CA GLY A 110 -20.77 15.93 -20.65
C GLY A 110 -19.58 16.37 -21.49
N ALA A 111 -19.19 17.63 -21.33
CA ALA A 111 -18.16 18.25 -22.14
C ALA A 111 -16.74 17.79 -21.78
N LEU A 112 -16.55 17.20 -20.60
CA LEU A 112 -15.26 16.69 -20.11
C LEU A 112 -15.05 15.20 -20.46
N ALA A 113 -15.72 14.71 -21.52
CA ALA A 113 -15.68 13.32 -21.93
C ALA A 113 -14.25 12.78 -22.19
N ASP A 114 -13.31 13.66 -22.54
CA ASP A 114 -11.93 13.24 -22.77
C ASP A 114 -11.01 13.33 -21.53
N TRP A 115 -11.59 13.65 -20.37
CA TRP A 115 -10.87 13.80 -19.12
C TRP A 115 -11.07 12.56 -18.26
N ALA A 116 -10.08 12.24 -17.43
CA ALA A 116 -10.14 11.15 -16.47
C ALA A 116 -9.67 11.61 -15.07
N PHE A 117 -10.17 10.97 -14.03
CA PHE A 117 -9.78 11.24 -12.65
C PHE A 117 -9.41 9.95 -11.93
N PHE A 118 -8.23 9.93 -11.33
CA PHE A 118 -7.75 8.80 -10.53
C PHE A 118 -7.34 9.30 -9.14
N ALA A 119 -7.68 8.57 -8.09
CA ALA A 119 -7.30 8.95 -6.73
C ALA A 119 -7.15 7.75 -5.80
N VAL A 120 -6.26 7.89 -4.82
CA VAL A 120 -6.11 7.00 -3.66
C VAL A 120 -6.35 7.83 -2.40
N PHE A 121 -7.11 7.26 -1.48
CA PHE A 121 -7.49 7.83 -0.19
C PHE A 121 -6.99 6.89 0.89
N ASP A 122 -6.05 7.33 1.71
CA ASP A 122 -5.57 6.56 2.85
C ASP A 122 -6.29 7.08 4.10
N GLY A 123 -7.13 6.25 4.70
CA GLY A 123 -7.97 6.63 5.83
C GLY A 123 -7.29 6.35 7.16
N HIS A 124 -7.52 7.22 8.14
CA HIS A 124 -7.04 6.98 9.50
C HIS A 124 -8.08 7.34 10.56
N ALA A 125 -8.00 6.61 11.68
CA ALA A 125 -8.97 6.68 12.78
C ALA A 125 -10.40 6.36 12.33
N GLY A 126 -10.52 5.44 11.37
CA GLY A 126 -11.78 4.94 10.81
C GLY A 126 -11.91 5.23 9.32
N SER A 127 -12.55 4.32 8.59
CA SER A 127 -12.68 4.35 7.14
C SER A 127 -13.69 5.36 6.59
N VAL A 128 -14.59 5.87 7.44
CA VAL A 128 -15.79 6.61 6.98
C VAL A 128 -15.46 7.94 6.30
N VAL A 129 -14.42 8.63 6.76
CA VAL A 129 -13.98 9.89 6.15
C VAL A 129 -13.38 9.64 4.76
N ALA A 130 -12.52 8.64 4.62
CA ALA A 130 -11.96 8.23 3.33
C ALA A 130 -13.05 7.77 2.36
N GLU A 131 -14.02 6.96 2.84
CA GLU A 131 -15.17 6.53 2.07
C GLU A 131 -16.00 7.71 1.55
N HIS A 132 -16.33 8.66 2.44
CA HIS A 132 -17.11 9.85 2.07
C HIS A 132 -16.35 10.75 1.10
N CYS A 133 -15.04 10.96 1.31
CA CYS A 133 -14.22 11.75 0.40
C CYS A 133 -14.09 11.08 -0.98
N SER A 134 -13.92 9.76 -1.04
CA SER A 134 -13.87 9.03 -2.31
C SER A 134 -15.16 9.26 -3.13
N ARG A 135 -16.33 9.28 -2.50
CA ARG A 135 -17.58 9.45 -3.26
C ARG A 135 -17.83 10.87 -3.77
N ASN A 136 -17.30 11.89 -3.10
CA ASN A 136 -17.77 13.26 -3.28
C ASN A 136 -16.68 14.25 -3.75
N LEU A 137 -15.38 13.96 -3.56
CA LEU A 137 -14.32 14.94 -3.83
C LEU A 137 -14.34 15.45 -5.29
N LEU A 138 -14.49 14.55 -6.26
CA LEU A 138 -14.55 14.93 -7.67
C LEU A 138 -15.75 15.85 -7.96
N GLU A 139 -16.90 15.59 -7.35
CA GLU A 139 -18.07 16.46 -7.50
C GLU A 139 -17.79 17.86 -6.96
N HIS A 140 -17.14 17.97 -5.81
CA HIS A 140 -16.74 19.27 -5.24
C HIS A 140 -15.77 20.04 -6.16
N ILE A 141 -14.80 19.35 -6.78
CA ILE A 141 -13.87 19.96 -7.75
C ILE A 141 -14.63 20.47 -8.98
N LEU A 142 -15.52 19.65 -9.55
CA LEU A 142 -16.30 20.03 -10.74
C LEU A 142 -17.33 21.13 -10.45
N ALA A 143 -17.94 21.13 -9.26
CA ALA A 143 -18.93 22.11 -8.85
C ALA A 143 -18.38 23.54 -8.71
N THR A 144 -17.05 23.71 -8.65
CA THR A 144 -16.41 25.04 -8.69
C THR A 144 -16.69 25.78 -10.01
N GLY A 145 -17.00 25.05 -11.08
CA GLY A 145 -17.13 25.61 -12.43
C GLY A 145 -15.80 26.08 -13.02
N SER A 146 -14.69 25.75 -12.37
CA SER A 146 -13.33 26.10 -12.82
C SER A 146 -12.75 25.08 -13.79
N VAL A 147 -13.21 23.83 -13.74
CA VAL A 147 -12.87 22.78 -14.71
C VAL A 147 -13.83 22.87 -15.90
N GLY A 148 -13.31 23.26 -17.06
CA GLY A 148 -14.09 23.50 -18.26
C GLY A 148 -13.45 22.93 -19.53
N LEU A 149 -14.17 23.03 -20.65
CA LEU A 149 -13.72 22.56 -21.97
C LEU A 149 -12.41 23.20 -22.43
N GLU A 150 -12.31 24.52 -22.24
CA GLU A 150 -11.08 25.26 -22.49
C GLU A 150 -10.21 25.12 -21.25
N GLU A 151 -9.10 24.39 -21.42
CA GLU A 151 -8.14 24.16 -20.35
C GLU A 151 -7.37 25.45 -20.05
N ASP A 152 -7.75 26.11 -18.96
CA ASP A 152 -6.99 27.18 -18.34
C ASP A 152 -6.31 26.61 -17.08
N VAL A 153 -5.00 26.46 -17.15
CA VAL A 153 -4.18 25.81 -16.11
C VAL A 153 -4.36 26.46 -14.75
N GLU A 154 -4.38 27.79 -14.69
CA GLU A 154 -4.50 28.54 -13.44
C GLU A 154 -5.91 28.34 -12.86
N ARG A 155 -6.93 28.42 -13.72
CA ARG A 155 -8.32 28.22 -13.30
C ARG A 155 -8.57 26.79 -12.82
N VAL A 156 -8.12 25.77 -13.55
CA VAL A 156 -8.27 24.36 -13.16
C VAL A 156 -7.55 24.09 -11.83
N THR A 157 -6.33 24.62 -11.66
CA THR A 157 -5.56 24.53 -10.42
C THR A 157 -6.33 25.12 -9.24
N GLU A 158 -6.87 26.33 -9.39
CA GLU A 158 -7.71 26.96 -8.35
C GLU A 158 -8.99 26.16 -8.08
N GLY A 159 -9.60 25.60 -9.12
CA GLY A 159 -10.76 24.69 -9.00
C GLY A 159 -10.48 23.45 -8.16
N ILE A 160 -9.29 22.88 -8.28
CA ILE A 160 -8.86 21.76 -7.45
C ILE A 160 -8.67 22.22 -6.00
N HIS A 161 -7.97 23.33 -5.75
CA HIS A 161 -7.82 23.88 -4.39
C HIS A 161 -9.17 24.15 -3.72
N GLU A 162 -10.06 24.90 -4.39
CA GLU A 162 -11.37 25.23 -3.85
C GLU A 162 -12.27 23.98 -3.70
N GLY A 163 -12.13 22.99 -4.58
CA GLY A 163 -12.81 21.70 -4.45
C GLY A 163 -12.45 20.97 -3.16
N PHE A 164 -11.15 20.90 -2.82
CA PHE A 164 -10.67 20.29 -1.58
C PHE A 164 -11.16 21.06 -0.34
N LEU A 165 -11.08 22.39 -0.34
CA LEU A 165 -11.54 23.22 0.77
C LEU A 165 -13.06 23.14 0.96
N SER A 166 -13.81 23.12 -0.14
CA SER A 166 -15.26 22.93 -0.16
C SER A 166 -15.65 21.56 0.40
N MET A 167 -14.94 20.51 -0.01
CA MET A 167 -15.11 19.15 0.50
C MET A 167 -14.87 19.09 2.02
N ASP A 168 -13.75 19.64 2.52
CA ASP A 168 -13.42 19.63 3.95
C ASP A 168 -14.45 20.40 4.79
N LYS A 169 -14.93 21.53 4.28
CA LYS A 169 -15.98 22.34 4.92
C LYS A 169 -17.31 21.59 5.00
N GLN A 170 -17.70 20.90 3.92
CA GLN A 170 -18.90 20.07 3.89
C GLN A 170 -18.75 18.88 4.86
N LEU A 171 -17.59 18.23 4.83
CA LEU A 171 -17.25 17.11 5.70
C LEU A 171 -17.30 17.53 7.17
N HIS A 172 -16.87 18.74 7.55
CA HIS A 172 -16.96 19.21 8.94
C HIS A 172 -18.40 19.19 9.46
N SER A 173 -19.34 19.67 8.65
CA SER A 173 -20.76 19.71 8.99
C SER A 173 -21.35 18.31 9.16
N VAL A 174 -20.92 17.35 8.32
CA VAL A 174 -21.35 15.95 8.42
C VAL A 174 -20.70 15.27 9.62
N ALA A 175 -19.39 15.43 9.81
CA ALA A 175 -18.63 14.80 10.88
C ALA A 175 -19.14 15.20 12.27
N THR A 176 -19.50 16.46 12.50
CA THR A 176 -20.11 16.90 13.76
C THR A 176 -21.49 16.28 14.01
N ARG A 177 -22.25 15.98 12.95
CA ARG A 177 -23.59 15.37 13.08
C ARG A 177 -23.50 13.86 13.33
N GLU A 178 -22.56 13.19 12.66
CA GLU A 178 -22.44 11.73 12.65
C GLU A 178 -21.37 11.20 13.63
N GLY A 179 -20.58 12.08 14.27
CA GLY A 179 -19.55 11.72 15.24
C GLY A 179 -18.23 11.22 14.63
N TRP A 180 -17.81 11.78 13.49
CA TRP A 180 -16.59 11.38 12.76
C TRP A 180 -15.41 12.34 12.96
N GLU A 181 -15.44 13.20 13.98
CA GLU A 181 -14.55 14.36 14.07
C GLU A 181 -13.07 14.01 14.23
N ARG A 182 -12.77 12.77 14.62
CA ARG A 182 -11.41 12.23 14.76
C ARG A 182 -10.89 11.53 13.51
N GLY A 183 -11.76 11.19 12.57
CA GLY A 183 -11.37 10.51 11.33
C GLY A 183 -10.73 11.49 10.36
N GLY A 184 -9.80 11.01 9.56
CA GLY A 184 -9.18 11.79 8.50
C GLY A 184 -8.81 10.91 7.31
N THR A 185 -8.39 11.55 6.23
CA THR A 185 -7.85 10.85 5.08
C THR A 185 -6.82 11.70 4.33
N THR A 186 -5.75 11.05 3.89
CA THR A 186 -4.88 11.60 2.84
C THR A 186 -5.56 11.44 1.50
N VAL A 187 -5.15 12.25 0.53
CA VAL A 187 -5.61 12.13 -0.86
C VAL A 187 -4.43 12.37 -1.76
N VAL A 188 -4.14 11.41 -2.62
CA VAL A 188 -3.37 11.67 -3.83
C VAL A 188 -4.29 11.46 -5.03
N SER A 189 -4.35 12.44 -5.92
CA SER A 189 -5.22 12.38 -7.09
C SER A 189 -4.57 12.96 -8.32
N THR A 190 -5.06 12.53 -9.48
CA THR A 190 -4.73 13.10 -10.78
C THR A 190 -5.98 13.42 -11.57
N LEU A 191 -6.01 14.59 -12.17
CA LEU A 191 -6.96 14.96 -13.22
C LEU A 191 -6.20 14.95 -14.55
N LEU A 192 -6.51 13.99 -15.40
CA LEU A 192 -5.88 13.78 -16.69
C LEU A 192 -6.71 14.46 -17.77
N THR A 193 -6.09 15.37 -18.52
CA THR A 193 -6.69 16.05 -19.67
C THR A 193 -6.04 15.59 -20.97
N PRO A 194 -6.52 16.03 -22.15
CA PRO A 194 -5.82 15.82 -23.39
C PRO A 194 -4.39 16.39 -23.42
N GLN A 195 -4.11 17.47 -22.68
CA GLN A 195 -2.85 18.21 -22.75
C GLN A 195 -1.98 18.07 -21.48
N SER A 196 -2.58 17.88 -20.32
CA SER A 196 -1.88 17.98 -19.04
C SER A 196 -2.29 16.88 -18.05
N ILE A 197 -1.43 16.69 -17.05
CA ILE A 197 -1.70 15.88 -15.86
C ILE A 197 -1.62 16.83 -14.66
N TYR A 198 -2.75 17.03 -13.99
CA TYR A 198 -2.81 17.79 -12.73
C TYR A 198 -2.66 16.80 -11.59
N PHE A 199 -1.54 16.87 -10.88
CA PHE A 199 -1.29 16.12 -9.66
C PHE A 199 -1.77 16.95 -8.48
N ALA A 200 -2.63 16.40 -7.63
CA ALA A 200 -3.05 17.03 -6.39
C ALA A 200 -2.76 16.08 -5.22
N ASN A 201 -1.82 16.48 -4.35
CA ASN A 201 -1.42 15.71 -3.18
C ASN A 201 -1.83 16.39 -1.88
N LEU A 202 -2.36 15.61 -0.94
CA LEU A 202 -2.76 16.04 0.39
C LEU A 202 -2.44 14.92 1.39
N GLY A 203 -1.32 15.04 2.11
CA GLY A 203 -0.82 13.98 2.99
C GLY A 203 0.40 13.28 2.40
N ASP A 204 0.60 12.03 2.77
CA ASP A 204 1.78 11.21 2.47
C ASP A 204 1.53 9.96 1.62
N SER A 205 0.31 9.82 1.08
CA SER A 205 0.17 9.14 -0.20
C SER A 205 0.99 9.85 -1.29
N ARG A 206 1.35 9.13 -2.36
CA ARG A 206 2.22 9.68 -3.40
C ARG A 206 1.84 9.22 -4.80
N ALA A 207 2.03 10.11 -5.76
CA ALA A 207 1.92 9.83 -7.18
C ALA A 207 3.27 9.98 -7.87
N LEU A 208 3.49 9.19 -8.92
CA LEU A 208 4.73 9.11 -9.68
C LEU A 208 4.44 8.96 -11.17
N LEU A 209 5.09 9.76 -12.01
CA LEU A 209 5.06 9.67 -13.46
C LEU A 209 6.38 9.10 -13.98
N CYS A 210 6.29 8.02 -14.77
CA CYS A 210 7.39 7.50 -15.56
C CYS A 210 7.34 8.04 -16.98
N ARG A 211 8.48 8.55 -17.47
CA ARG A 211 8.68 9.04 -18.84
C ARG A 211 10.07 8.62 -19.32
N GLY A 212 10.14 7.90 -20.43
CA GLY A 212 11.41 7.41 -20.99
C GLY A 212 12.18 6.49 -20.02
N GLY A 213 11.46 5.60 -19.34
CA GLY A 213 11.98 4.60 -18.41
C GLY A 213 12.54 5.17 -17.09
N ARG A 214 12.20 6.40 -16.72
CA ARG A 214 12.67 7.06 -15.49
C ARG A 214 11.57 7.83 -14.80
N VAL A 215 11.74 8.05 -13.50
CA VAL A 215 10.90 8.94 -12.71
C VAL A 215 11.05 10.37 -13.23
N ALA A 216 10.00 10.90 -13.87
CA ALA A 216 9.99 12.25 -14.41
C ALA A 216 9.34 13.26 -13.46
N PHE A 217 8.40 12.80 -12.64
CA PHE A 217 7.76 13.59 -11.61
C PHE A 217 7.30 12.67 -10.48
N ALA A 218 7.35 13.16 -9.25
CA ALA A 218 6.68 12.56 -8.10
C ALA A 218 6.19 13.67 -7.16
N THR A 219 5.03 13.46 -6.55
CA THR A 219 4.51 14.39 -5.54
C THR A 219 5.37 14.37 -4.28
N ALA A 220 5.45 15.48 -3.55
CA ALA A 220 6.13 15.54 -2.26
C ALA A 220 5.17 15.19 -1.12
N ASP A 221 5.61 14.35 -0.19
CA ASP A 221 4.82 13.95 0.97
C ASP A 221 4.71 15.08 2.00
N HIS A 222 3.53 15.28 2.54
CA HIS A 222 3.26 16.28 3.57
C HIS A 222 3.50 15.74 4.98
N LYS A 223 4.77 15.60 5.35
CA LYS A 223 5.18 15.13 6.68
C LYS A 223 5.30 16.30 7.69
N PRO A 224 4.85 16.15 8.96
CA PRO A 224 4.88 17.20 9.98
C PRO A 224 6.25 17.84 10.24
N TYR A 225 7.32 17.08 10.04
CA TYR A 225 8.69 17.57 10.23
C TYR A 225 9.25 18.32 9.01
N GLY A 226 8.51 18.40 7.91
CA GLY A 226 8.85 19.25 6.77
C GLY A 226 8.91 20.73 7.18
N PRO A 227 9.85 21.55 6.67
CA PRO A 227 10.04 22.92 7.16
C PRO A 227 8.78 23.80 7.11
N ALA A 228 8.09 23.83 5.98
CA ALA A 228 6.86 24.63 5.80
C ALA A 228 5.71 24.10 6.66
N GLU A 229 5.55 22.77 6.74
CA GLU A 229 4.51 22.12 7.52
C GLU A 229 4.71 22.36 9.02
N LYS A 230 5.94 22.19 9.51
CA LYS A 230 6.31 22.46 10.91
C LYS A 230 6.05 23.91 11.28
N GLU A 231 6.45 24.84 10.42
CA GLU A 231 6.21 26.27 10.65
C GLU A 231 4.70 26.57 10.74
N ARG A 232 3.88 26.00 9.84
CA ARG A 232 2.42 26.15 9.90
C ARG A 232 1.85 25.58 11.21
N ILE A 233 2.27 24.37 11.60
CA ILE A 233 1.83 23.70 12.84
C ILE A 233 2.13 24.55 14.07
N GLU A 234 3.36 25.07 14.20
CA GLU A 234 3.77 25.91 15.34
C GLU A 234 3.02 27.24 15.36
N ARG A 235 2.80 27.85 14.18
CA ARG A 235 2.01 29.07 14.01
C ARG A 235 0.52 28.88 14.36
N ALA A 236 -0.01 27.68 14.22
CA ALA A 236 -1.36 27.30 14.64
C ALA A 236 -1.45 26.94 16.14
N GLY A 237 -0.35 27.06 16.89
CA GLY A 237 -0.30 26.77 18.33
C GLY A 237 -0.01 25.31 18.66
N GLY A 238 0.32 24.49 17.65
CA GLY A 238 0.74 23.11 17.83
C GLY A 238 2.25 22.95 18.01
N SER A 239 2.71 21.70 18.00
CA SER A 239 4.11 21.31 18.03
C SER A 239 4.37 20.09 17.16
N VAL A 240 5.63 19.87 16.79
CA VAL A 240 6.05 18.65 16.10
C VAL A 240 6.96 17.87 17.05
N ALA A 241 6.46 16.73 17.54
CA ALA A 241 7.17 15.84 18.46
C ALA A 241 7.17 14.43 17.89
N LEU A 242 8.32 13.74 17.93
CA LEU A 242 8.47 12.39 17.37
C LEU A 242 7.93 12.28 15.93
N GLN A 243 8.23 13.29 15.09
CA GLN A 243 7.77 13.40 13.70
C GLN A 243 6.25 13.54 13.52
N ARG A 244 5.50 13.78 14.60
CA ARG A 244 4.03 13.83 14.61
C ARG A 244 3.51 15.18 15.10
N VAL A 245 2.36 15.60 14.58
CA VAL A 245 1.61 16.77 15.08
C VAL A 245 1.17 16.49 16.52
N ASN A 246 1.63 17.30 17.45
CA ASN A 246 1.43 17.15 18.89
C ASN A 246 1.78 15.74 19.42
N GLY A 247 2.74 15.06 18.78
CA GLY A 247 3.14 13.70 19.15
C GLY A 247 2.17 12.59 18.74
N SER A 248 1.08 12.92 18.02
CA SER A 248 0.00 11.98 17.70
C SER A 248 -0.11 11.68 16.20
N LEU A 249 -0.44 12.67 15.37
CA LEU A 249 -0.75 12.46 13.94
C LEU A 249 0.52 12.49 13.07
N ALA A 250 0.72 11.48 12.22
CA ALA A 250 1.92 11.35 11.37
C ALA A 250 1.85 12.13 10.06
N VAL A 251 0.67 12.64 9.70
CA VAL A 251 0.45 13.49 8.53
C VAL A 251 0.24 14.93 8.94
N SER A 252 0.65 15.85 8.08
CA SER A 252 0.45 17.29 8.29
C SER A 252 -0.67 17.86 7.43
N ARG A 253 -1.12 17.15 6.40
CA ARG A 253 -2.26 17.55 5.57
C ARG A 253 -3.20 16.39 5.38
N ALA A 254 -4.49 16.67 5.50
CA ALA A 254 -5.57 15.69 5.39
C ALA A 254 -6.93 16.40 5.29
N LEU A 255 -7.91 15.70 4.69
CA LEU A 255 -9.33 16.01 4.88
C LEU A 255 -9.78 15.38 6.21
N GLY A 256 -10.70 16.02 6.91
CA GLY A 256 -11.12 15.58 8.25
C GLY A 256 -10.19 16.10 9.36
N ASP A 257 -9.88 15.27 10.37
CA ASP A 257 -8.99 15.62 11.48
C ASP A 257 -9.37 16.94 12.20
N PHE A 258 -10.67 17.18 12.39
CA PHE A 258 -11.16 18.50 12.80
C PHE A 258 -10.67 18.94 14.18
N GLY A 259 -10.27 18.02 15.05
CA GLY A 259 -9.59 18.33 16.31
C GLY A 259 -8.31 19.15 16.14
N TYR A 260 -7.64 19.03 14.98
CA TYR A 260 -6.44 19.79 14.62
C TYR A 260 -6.73 21.06 13.81
N LYS A 261 -8.01 21.39 13.58
CA LYS A 261 -8.49 22.51 12.75
C LYS A 261 -9.29 23.53 13.57
N THR A 262 -8.86 23.79 14.79
CA THR A 262 -9.59 24.59 15.81
C THR A 262 -8.95 25.94 16.13
N ALA A 263 -7.86 26.33 15.46
CA ALA A 263 -7.20 27.60 15.71
C ALA A 263 -8.02 28.76 15.13
N GLU A 264 -8.75 29.48 15.97
CA GLU A 264 -9.68 30.57 15.59
C GLU A 264 -8.99 31.76 14.88
N TRP A 265 -7.69 31.95 15.11
CA TRP A 265 -6.88 33.02 14.50
C TRP A 265 -6.20 32.61 13.19
N ARG A 266 -6.54 31.44 12.64
CA ARG A 266 -5.96 30.90 11.40
C ARG A 266 -7.06 30.61 10.38
N SER A 267 -6.75 30.80 9.11
CA SER A 267 -7.63 30.32 8.03
C SER A 267 -7.65 28.78 7.99
N ALA A 268 -8.56 28.20 7.19
CA ALA A 268 -8.64 26.75 7.01
C ALA A 268 -7.31 26.13 6.55
N ARG A 269 -6.59 26.84 5.67
CA ARG A 269 -5.31 26.43 5.07
C ARG A 269 -4.14 26.48 6.06
N GLU A 270 -4.27 27.28 7.13
CA GLU A 270 -3.21 27.56 8.10
C GLU A 270 -3.40 26.84 9.45
N GLN A 271 -4.28 25.84 9.49
CA GLN A 271 -4.49 24.99 10.67
C GLN A 271 -3.29 24.05 10.91
N MET A 272 -3.23 23.36 12.05
CA MET A 272 -2.16 22.38 12.30
C MET A 272 -2.17 21.28 11.23
N VAL A 273 -3.36 20.78 10.89
CA VAL A 273 -3.59 19.90 9.74
C VAL A 273 -4.30 20.71 8.66
N SER A 274 -3.65 20.88 7.51
CA SER A 274 -4.23 21.67 6.41
C SER A 274 -5.02 20.77 5.45
N PRO A 275 -6.21 21.20 4.97
CA PRO A 275 -6.93 20.57 3.87
C PRO A 275 -6.49 21.09 2.48
N GLU A 276 -5.48 21.96 2.41
CA GLU A 276 -5.00 22.52 1.14
C GLU A 276 -4.07 21.54 0.41
N PRO A 277 -4.46 21.04 -0.78
CA PRO A 277 -3.59 20.16 -1.56
C PRO A 277 -2.42 20.95 -2.14
N GLU A 278 -1.30 20.29 -2.41
CA GLU A 278 -0.30 20.79 -3.34
C GLU A 278 -0.70 20.34 -4.75
N VAL A 279 -0.88 21.31 -5.66
CA VAL A 279 -1.24 21.04 -7.06
C VAL A 279 -0.06 21.35 -7.97
N THR A 280 0.39 20.35 -8.72
CA THR A 280 1.44 20.50 -9.74
C THR A 280 0.91 20.05 -11.09
N VAL A 281 1.16 20.85 -12.13
CA VAL A 281 0.70 20.56 -13.49
C VAL A 281 1.90 20.17 -14.35
N VAL A 282 1.78 19.01 -15.00
CA VAL A 282 2.78 18.48 -15.93
C VAL A 282 2.14 18.35 -17.30
N GLU A 283 2.74 18.98 -18.31
CA GLU A 283 2.33 18.79 -19.71
C GLU A 283 2.57 17.34 -20.13
N ARG A 284 1.58 16.76 -20.81
CA ARG A 284 1.66 15.40 -21.34
C ARG A 284 2.69 15.32 -22.44
N SER A 285 3.35 14.18 -22.50
CA SER A 285 4.32 13.84 -23.53
C SER A 285 3.93 12.54 -24.20
N PRO A 286 4.17 12.39 -25.52
CA PRO A 286 4.11 11.09 -26.18
C PRO A 286 5.08 10.04 -25.59
N MET A 287 6.04 10.47 -24.76
CA MET A 287 6.99 9.62 -24.05
C MET A 287 6.50 9.22 -22.65
N ASP A 288 5.33 9.68 -22.20
CA ASP A 288 4.73 9.25 -20.94
C ASP A 288 4.43 7.75 -21.03
N GLU A 289 4.94 6.98 -20.07
CA GLU A 289 4.82 5.54 -20.09
C GLU A 289 3.72 5.09 -19.14
N PHE A 290 3.83 5.44 -17.86
CA PHE A 290 2.82 5.11 -16.87
C PHE A 290 2.86 6.07 -15.67
N LEU A 291 1.74 6.09 -14.95
CA LEU A 291 1.51 6.84 -13.73
C LEU A 291 1.12 5.85 -12.62
N ILE A 292 1.67 6.03 -11.43
CA ILE A 292 1.36 5.26 -10.23
C ILE A 292 0.81 6.22 -9.18
N LEU A 293 -0.32 5.87 -8.55
CA LEU A 293 -0.82 6.50 -7.33
C LEU A 293 -0.89 5.42 -6.26
N ALA A 294 -0.34 5.64 -5.07
CA ALA A 294 -0.43 4.68 -3.99
C ALA A 294 -0.36 5.34 -2.61
N CYS A 295 -0.87 4.65 -1.59
CA CYS A 295 -0.73 5.02 -0.18
C CYS A 295 0.69 4.72 0.34
N ASP A 296 1.00 5.18 1.55
CA ASP A 296 2.32 5.01 2.16
C ASP A 296 2.64 3.52 2.44
N GLY A 297 1.65 2.65 2.56
CA GLY A 297 1.81 1.19 2.62
C GLY A 297 2.60 0.61 1.44
N VAL A 298 2.68 1.33 0.30
CA VAL A 298 3.64 1.08 -0.79
C VAL A 298 4.95 1.84 -0.56
N TRP A 299 4.88 3.16 -0.41
CA TRP A 299 6.05 4.05 -0.46
C TRP A 299 7.01 3.93 0.73
N ASP A 300 6.55 3.39 1.86
CA ASP A 300 7.40 3.03 3.00
C ASP A 300 8.20 1.74 2.74
N ALA A 301 7.73 0.89 1.82
CA ALA A 301 8.36 -0.39 1.50
C ALA A 301 9.28 -0.34 0.26
N ILE A 302 9.06 0.60 -0.65
CA ILE A 302 9.82 0.71 -1.90
C ILE A 302 10.03 2.16 -2.34
N SER A 303 11.23 2.45 -2.85
CA SER A 303 11.58 3.80 -3.33
C SER A 303 10.93 4.12 -4.68
N ASN A 304 10.90 5.41 -5.04
CA ASN A 304 10.36 5.88 -6.32
C ASN A 304 11.05 5.19 -7.51
N ASP A 305 12.38 5.17 -7.51
CA ASP A 305 13.16 4.60 -8.61
C ASP A 305 12.98 3.08 -8.67
N ASP A 306 13.04 2.39 -7.52
CA ASP A 306 12.85 0.94 -7.45
C ASP A 306 11.46 0.52 -7.95
N LEU A 307 10.40 1.24 -7.55
CA LEU A 307 9.05 0.91 -7.99
C LEU A 307 8.87 1.20 -9.49
N CYS A 308 9.44 2.29 -9.98
CA CYS A 308 9.42 2.65 -11.40
C CYS A 308 10.11 1.58 -12.25
N GLU A 309 11.31 1.15 -11.86
CA GLU A 309 12.04 0.08 -12.55
C GLU A 309 11.30 -1.27 -12.44
N PHE A 310 10.75 -1.57 -11.27
CA PHE A 310 10.00 -2.80 -11.05
C PHE A 310 8.78 -2.86 -11.97
N VAL A 311 7.90 -1.86 -11.95
CA VAL A 311 6.71 -1.80 -12.82
C VAL A 311 7.09 -1.84 -14.29
N SER A 312 8.13 -1.10 -14.69
CA SER A 312 8.64 -1.15 -16.07
C SER A 312 9.07 -2.56 -16.49
N SER A 313 9.71 -3.31 -15.59
CA SER A 313 10.10 -4.70 -15.84
C SER A 313 8.89 -5.63 -15.94
N ARG A 314 7.86 -5.43 -15.10
CA ARG A 314 6.68 -6.28 -15.06
C ARG A 314 5.80 -6.10 -16.29
N LEU A 315 5.64 -4.86 -16.77
CA LEU A 315 4.89 -4.57 -18.02
C LEU A 315 5.51 -5.25 -19.26
N ARG A 316 6.81 -5.58 -19.24
CA ARG A 316 7.48 -6.31 -20.33
C ARG A 316 7.22 -7.81 -20.33
N VAL A 317 6.69 -8.35 -19.23
CA VAL A 317 6.45 -9.80 -19.07
C VAL A 317 4.99 -10.12 -18.73
N CYS A 318 4.15 -9.12 -18.48
CA CYS A 318 2.76 -9.28 -18.09
C CYS A 318 1.86 -8.31 -18.84
N THR A 319 0.79 -8.80 -19.45
CA THR A 319 -0.23 -7.99 -20.13
C THR A 319 -1.38 -7.58 -19.23
N ASP A 320 -1.61 -8.31 -18.14
CA ASP A 320 -2.70 -8.03 -17.21
C ASP A 320 -2.23 -7.01 -16.18
N LEU A 321 -2.73 -5.77 -16.28
CA LEU A 321 -2.34 -4.69 -15.38
C LEU A 321 -2.75 -4.96 -13.93
N ARG A 322 -3.82 -5.75 -13.69
CA ARG A 322 -4.23 -6.14 -12.33
C ARG A 322 -3.18 -7.04 -11.68
N GLU A 323 -2.57 -7.91 -12.48
CA GLU A 323 -1.51 -8.79 -12.01
C GLU A 323 -0.23 -8.00 -11.71
N VAL A 324 0.08 -6.96 -12.51
CA VAL A 324 1.18 -6.02 -12.18
C VAL A 324 0.90 -5.31 -10.85
N CYS A 325 -0.31 -4.78 -10.63
CA CYS A 325 -0.68 -4.17 -9.35
C CYS A 325 -0.63 -5.18 -8.18
N SER A 326 -1.09 -6.41 -8.40
CA SER A 326 -1.00 -7.51 -7.41
C SER A 326 0.45 -7.80 -7.02
N GLN A 327 1.37 -7.84 -8.00
CA GLN A 327 2.79 -8.04 -7.76
C GLN A 327 3.44 -6.89 -6.98
N VAL A 328 2.99 -5.65 -7.20
CA VAL A 328 3.43 -4.49 -6.39
C VAL A 328 2.99 -4.65 -4.94
N ILE A 329 1.73 -5.02 -4.70
CA ILE A 329 1.21 -5.26 -3.34
C ILE A 329 1.99 -6.37 -2.63
N ASP A 330 2.15 -7.52 -3.30
CA ASP A 330 2.88 -8.66 -2.74
C ASP A 330 4.34 -8.28 -2.44
N LEU A 331 4.99 -7.54 -3.34
CA LEU A 331 6.34 -7.05 -3.13
C LEU A 331 6.43 -6.18 -1.86
N CYS A 332 5.52 -5.23 -1.67
CA CYS A 332 5.51 -4.34 -0.50
C CYS A 332 5.27 -5.12 0.80
N LEU A 333 4.32 -6.06 0.78
CA LEU A 333 4.08 -6.97 1.90
C LEU A 333 5.34 -7.79 2.24
N TYR A 334 6.03 -8.31 1.24
CA TYR A 334 7.24 -9.12 1.43
C TYR A 334 8.48 -8.32 1.83
N LYS A 335 8.52 -7.04 1.48
CA LYS A 335 9.51 -6.08 1.99
C LYS A 335 9.21 -5.59 3.41
N GLY A 336 8.05 -5.94 3.96
CA GLY A 336 7.72 -5.75 5.36
C GLY A 336 6.68 -4.67 5.64
N SER A 337 5.94 -4.21 4.63
CA SER A 337 4.79 -3.34 4.86
C SER A 337 3.79 -4.02 5.81
N LEU A 338 3.42 -3.29 6.86
CA LEU A 338 2.44 -3.72 7.86
C LEU A 338 1.11 -2.96 7.72
N ASP A 339 0.95 -2.17 6.66
CA ASP A 339 -0.22 -1.30 6.49
C ASP A 339 -1.26 -1.86 5.52
N ASN A 340 -2.36 -1.11 5.34
CA ASN A 340 -3.18 -1.22 4.14
C ASN A 340 -2.33 -0.85 2.92
N ILE A 341 -2.58 -1.50 1.79
CA ILE A 341 -1.78 -1.30 0.57
C ILE A 341 -2.73 -1.13 -0.60
N SER A 342 -2.74 0.07 -1.18
CA SER A 342 -3.55 0.43 -2.35
C SER A 342 -2.69 1.06 -3.43
N VAL A 343 -2.88 0.63 -4.68
CA VAL A 343 -2.16 1.14 -5.84
C VAL A 343 -3.09 1.27 -7.03
N VAL A 344 -2.96 2.37 -7.77
CA VAL A 344 -3.56 2.61 -9.09
C VAL A 344 -2.42 2.79 -10.10
N LEU A 345 -2.41 1.96 -11.13
CA LEU A 345 -1.49 2.03 -12.26
C LEU A 345 -2.26 2.49 -13.50
N VAL A 346 -1.79 3.57 -14.13
CA VAL A 346 -2.35 4.11 -15.38
C VAL A 346 -1.26 4.04 -16.45
N CYS A 347 -1.47 3.25 -17.50
CA CYS A 347 -0.55 3.06 -18.61
C CYS A 347 -0.96 3.92 -19.82
N PHE A 348 -0.03 4.75 -20.28
CA PHE A 348 -0.15 5.57 -21.48
C PHE A 348 0.21 4.76 -22.75
N PRO A 349 -0.05 5.29 -23.96
CA PRO A 349 0.28 4.58 -25.20
C PRO A 349 1.75 4.18 -25.36
N ALA A 350 2.69 4.88 -24.72
CA ALA A 350 4.12 4.55 -24.76
C ALA A 350 4.58 3.63 -23.62
N ALA A 351 3.66 3.11 -22.79
CA ALA A 351 3.98 2.12 -21.76
C ALA A 351 4.79 0.94 -22.33
N PRO A 352 5.74 0.37 -21.56
CA PRO A 352 6.49 -0.80 -21.97
C PRO A 352 5.57 -1.92 -22.44
N GLN A 353 5.88 -2.49 -23.59
CA GLN A 353 5.15 -3.60 -24.18
C GLN A 353 5.85 -4.92 -23.87
N LEU A 354 5.13 -6.02 -24.05
CA LEU A 354 5.70 -7.37 -23.96
C LEU A 354 6.98 -7.49 -24.78
N CYS A 355 8.00 -8.08 -24.18
CA CYS A 355 9.31 -8.29 -24.78
C CYS A 355 9.63 -9.80 -24.74
N PRO A 356 9.77 -10.47 -25.90
CA PRO A 356 10.09 -11.90 -25.96
C PRO A 356 11.37 -12.26 -25.20
N GLU A 357 12.39 -11.39 -25.27
CA GLU A 357 13.64 -11.57 -24.55
C GLU A 357 13.43 -11.48 -23.03
N ALA A 358 12.60 -10.54 -22.56
CA ALA A 358 12.28 -10.42 -21.13
C ALA A 358 11.46 -11.62 -20.63
N LEU A 359 10.53 -12.14 -21.43
CA LEU A 359 9.76 -13.35 -21.10
C LEU A 359 10.67 -14.57 -20.98
N HIS A 360 11.64 -14.71 -21.88
CA HIS A 360 12.62 -15.79 -21.82
C HIS A 360 13.49 -15.69 -20.56
N GLN A 361 13.99 -14.49 -20.25
CA GLN A 361 14.78 -14.23 -19.04
C GLN A 361 13.99 -14.49 -17.75
N GLU A 362 12.70 -14.14 -17.72
CA GLU A 362 11.82 -14.42 -16.58
C GLU A 362 11.66 -15.93 -16.35
N ALA A 363 11.47 -16.70 -17.43
CA ALA A 363 11.37 -18.16 -17.36
C ALA A 363 12.69 -18.81 -16.92
N GLU A 364 13.83 -18.39 -17.47
CA GLU A 364 15.15 -18.87 -17.04
C GLU A 364 15.43 -18.56 -15.56
N LEU A 365 15.01 -17.38 -15.08
CA LEU A 365 15.12 -17.02 -13.68
C LEU A 365 14.25 -17.91 -12.79
N ASP A 366 13.02 -18.21 -13.21
CA ASP A 366 12.12 -19.11 -12.47
C ASP A 366 12.72 -20.52 -12.37
N ASP A 367 13.20 -21.08 -13.49
CA ASP A 367 13.87 -22.39 -13.49
C ASP A 367 15.12 -22.40 -12.58
N LEU A 368 15.90 -21.31 -12.60
CA LEU A 368 17.07 -21.16 -11.72
C LEU A 368 16.67 -21.13 -10.24
N LEU A 369 15.61 -20.38 -9.89
CA LEU A 369 15.12 -20.29 -8.52
C LEU A 369 14.56 -21.63 -8.04
N GLU A 370 13.81 -22.34 -8.87
CA GLU A 370 13.30 -23.68 -8.57
C GLU A 370 14.45 -24.67 -8.30
N SER A 371 15.47 -24.66 -9.16
CA SER A 371 16.68 -25.48 -8.99
C SER A 371 17.44 -25.13 -7.70
N LYS A 372 17.60 -23.84 -7.39
CA LYS A 372 18.27 -23.37 -6.17
C LYS A 372 17.50 -23.74 -4.91
N VAL A 373 16.17 -23.64 -4.94
CA VAL A 373 15.32 -24.08 -3.83
C VAL A 373 15.49 -25.59 -3.58
N ALA A 374 15.52 -26.39 -4.64
CA ALA A 374 15.73 -27.84 -4.53
C ALA A 374 17.11 -28.17 -3.92
N GLU A 375 18.18 -27.55 -4.42
CA GLU A 375 19.55 -27.71 -3.91
C GLU A 375 19.63 -27.39 -2.41
N ILE A 376 19.11 -26.22 -2.00
CA ILE A 376 19.12 -25.78 -0.59
C ILE A 376 18.27 -26.71 0.28
N PHE A 377 17.12 -27.14 -0.21
CA PHE A 377 16.23 -28.04 0.53
C PHE A 377 16.91 -29.40 0.79
N GLU A 378 17.61 -29.95 -0.20
CA GLU A 378 18.38 -31.20 -0.04
C GLU A 378 19.57 -31.03 0.88
N GLU A 379 20.32 -29.92 0.78
CA GLU A 379 21.46 -29.64 1.64
C GLU A 379 21.04 -29.56 3.12
N LEU A 380 19.98 -28.80 3.42
CA LEU A 380 19.44 -28.66 4.77
C LEU A 380 18.89 -30.01 5.28
N SER A 381 18.21 -30.77 4.41
CA SER A 381 17.72 -32.11 4.76
C SER A 381 18.86 -33.09 5.09
N GLY A 382 19.98 -33.01 4.37
CA GLY A 382 21.16 -33.84 4.58
C GLY A 382 21.87 -33.58 5.92
N ARG A 383 21.68 -32.39 6.52
CA ARG A 383 22.17 -32.04 7.86
C ARG A 383 21.31 -32.61 9.00
N GLY A 384 20.25 -33.36 8.66
CA GLY A 384 19.31 -33.92 9.63
C GLY A 384 18.18 -32.97 10.03
N GLU A 385 18.03 -31.84 9.33
CA GLU A 385 16.97 -30.86 9.58
C GLU A 385 15.73 -31.16 8.72
N ASP A 386 14.54 -30.75 9.18
CA ASP A 386 13.36 -30.59 8.31
C ASP A 386 13.31 -29.12 7.87
N PRO A 387 13.76 -28.78 6.66
CA PRO A 387 13.92 -27.39 6.26
C PRO A 387 12.56 -26.71 6.26
N ASP A 388 12.42 -25.65 7.05
CA ASP A 388 11.30 -24.73 6.91
C ASP A 388 11.58 -23.67 5.84
N LEU A 389 10.52 -23.05 5.34
CA LEU A 389 10.62 -22.08 4.26
C LEU A 389 11.46 -20.86 4.65
N LEU A 390 11.46 -20.48 5.93
CA LEU A 390 12.28 -19.39 6.44
C LEU A 390 13.77 -19.71 6.30
N SER A 391 14.17 -20.95 6.61
CA SER A 391 15.53 -21.42 6.46
C SER A 391 15.96 -21.38 5.00
N VAL A 392 15.12 -21.85 4.07
CA VAL A 392 15.39 -21.79 2.62
C VAL A 392 15.52 -20.34 2.14
N LEU A 393 14.60 -19.46 2.54
CA LEU A 393 14.66 -18.03 2.19
C LEU A 393 15.90 -17.34 2.74
N THR A 394 16.37 -17.73 3.94
CA THR A 394 17.57 -17.19 4.56
C THR A 394 18.82 -17.55 3.75
N VAL A 395 18.92 -18.81 3.31
CA VAL A 395 20.04 -19.25 2.47
C VAL A 395 19.98 -18.59 1.09
N LEU A 396 18.80 -18.53 0.46
CA LEU A 396 18.62 -17.84 -0.82
C LEU A 396 19.01 -16.36 -0.75
N ALA A 397 18.65 -15.66 0.32
CA ALA A 397 19.01 -14.25 0.52
C ALA A 397 20.53 -14.03 0.64
N SER A 398 21.28 -15.06 1.04
CA SER A 398 22.76 -15.04 1.08
C SER A 398 23.42 -15.50 -0.24
N THR A 399 22.62 -15.94 -1.21
CA THR A 399 23.09 -16.43 -2.50
C THR A 399 23.01 -15.33 -3.56
N VAL A 400 24.02 -15.23 -4.41
CA VAL A 400 23.98 -14.30 -5.56
C VAL A 400 23.12 -14.93 -6.66
N ILE A 401 21.97 -14.32 -6.93
CA ILE A 401 21.04 -14.74 -7.98
C ILE A 401 20.99 -13.64 -9.05
N PRO A 402 21.57 -13.85 -10.23
CA PRO A 402 21.54 -12.88 -11.31
C PRO A 402 20.13 -12.78 -11.92
N GLY A 403 19.82 -11.67 -12.57
CA GLY A 403 18.58 -11.50 -13.35
C GLY A 403 17.32 -11.20 -12.52
N LEU A 404 17.43 -11.01 -11.20
CA LEU A 404 16.29 -10.62 -10.37
C LEU A 404 15.62 -9.31 -10.88
N PRO A 405 14.29 -9.17 -10.74
CA PRO A 405 13.59 -7.96 -11.17
C PRO A 405 14.17 -6.71 -10.48
N PRO A 406 14.48 -5.64 -11.24
CA PRO A 406 15.03 -4.42 -10.67
C PRO A 406 14.01 -3.78 -9.70
N GLY A 407 14.51 -3.18 -8.61
CA GLY A 407 13.72 -2.69 -7.47
C GLY A 407 13.03 -3.77 -6.61
N GLY A 408 12.54 -4.84 -7.25
CA GLY A 408 11.85 -5.96 -6.60
C GLY A 408 12.78 -6.93 -5.86
N GLY A 409 13.93 -7.27 -6.46
CA GLY A 409 14.90 -8.20 -5.91
C GLY A 409 14.32 -9.60 -5.68
N LEU A 410 14.81 -10.29 -4.65
CA LEU A 410 14.36 -11.64 -4.32
C LEU A 410 12.90 -11.64 -3.83
N GLN A 411 12.46 -10.56 -3.18
CA GLN A 411 11.12 -10.42 -2.60
C GLN A 411 10.04 -10.48 -3.68
N SER A 412 10.25 -9.92 -4.86
CA SER A 412 9.27 -10.02 -5.96
C SER A 412 9.13 -11.43 -6.52
N LYS A 413 10.09 -12.33 -6.28
CA LYS A 413 10.06 -13.73 -6.72
C LYS A 413 9.63 -14.69 -5.62
N ARG A 414 9.17 -14.17 -4.47
CA ARG A 414 8.83 -14.99 -3.31
C ARG A 414 7.71 -15.99 -3.59
N ASN A 415 6.72 -15.65 -4.41
CA ASN A 415 5.65 -16.58 -4.80
C ASN A 415 6.20 -17.81 -5.55
N CYS A 416 7.14 -17.61 -6.48
CA CYS A 416 7.86 -18.70 -7.16
C CYS A 416 8.63 -19.57 -6.15
N ILE A 417 9.41 -18.94 -5.27
CA ILE A 417 10.21 -19.64 -4.24
C ILE A 417 9.33 -20.47 -3.29
N ILE A 418 8.20 -19.91 -2.87
CA ILE A 418 7.21 -20.60 -2.01
C ILE A 418 6.68 -21.84 -2.72
N SER A 419 6.28 -21.70 -3.99
CA SER A 419 5.76 -22.81 -4.80
C SER A 419 6.80 -23.92 -4.93
N ALA A 420 8.03 -23.58 -5.31
CA ALA A 420 9.15 -24.51 -5.40
C ALA A 420 9.42 -25.25 -4.07
N TYR A 421 9.40 -24.53 -2.94
CA TYR A 421 9.62 -25.14 -1.62
C TYR A 421 8.55 -26.18 -1.29
N TYR A 422 7.27 -25.88 -1.54
CA TYR A 422 6.19 -26.80 -1.22
C TYR A 422 6.20 -28.03 -2.14
N GLN A 423 6.59 -27.88 -3.40
CA GLN A 423 6.83 -29.04 -4.28
C GLN A 423 7.90 -29.98 -3.70
N GLN A 424 9.02 -29.43 -3.21
CA GLN A 424 10.07 -30.24 -2.57
C GLN A 424 9.58 -30.92 -1.29
N LYS A 425 8.81 -30.18 -0.47
CA LYS A 425 8.24 -30.70 0.77
C LYS A 425 7.27 -31.87 0.53
N GLU A 426 6.38 -31.73 -0.45
CA GLU A 426 5.44 -32.79 -0.85
C GLU A 426 6.17 -34.00 -1.42
N ALA A 427 7.17 -33.79 -2.30
CA ALA A 427 7.99 -34.86 -2.84
C ALA A 427 8.76 -35.65 -1.77
N ARG A 428 9.25 -34.98 -0.71
CA ARG A 428 9.89 -35.65 0.44
C ARG A 428 8.89 -36.45 1.26
N GLN A 429 7.71 -35.92 1.53
CA GLN A 429 6.66 -36.63 2.26
C GLN A 429 6.24 -37.91 1.53
N LEU A 430 6.10 -37.85 0.20
CA LEU A 430 5.81 -39.02 -0.63
C LEU A 430 6.93 -40.08 -0.53
N ARG A 431 8.21 -39.68 -0.63
CA ARG A 431 9.35 -40.61 -0.47
C ARG A 431 9.35 -41.31 0.90
N LEU A 432 9.18 -40.57 1.98
CA LEU A 432 9.12 -41.11 3.35
C LEU A 432 7.92 -42.05 3.56
N SER A 433 6.77 -41.76 2.93
CA SER A 433 5.59 -42.63 3.00
C SER A 433 5.80 -43.97 2.27
N GLN A 434 6.56 -43.99 1.17
CA GLN A 434 6.91 -45.21 0.43
C GLN A 434 7.93 -46.06 1.21
N GLU A 435 8.90 -45.42 1.87
CA GLU A 435 9.90 -46.11 2.71
C GLU A 435 9.29 -46.75 3.96
N THR A 436 8.30 -46.09 4.57
CA THR A 436 7.60 -46.60 5.78
C THR A 436 6.51 -47.63 5.44
N GLY A 437 5.82 -47.49 4.29
CA GLY A 437 4.82 -48.44 3.81
C GLY A 437 5.40 -49.77 3.31
N GLY A 438 6.67 -49.81 2.91
CA GLY A 438 7.37 -51.05 2.54
C GLY A 438 7.78 -51.93 3.73
N ALA A 439 7.63 -51.46 4.97
CA ALA A 439 8.07 -52.17 6.17
C ALA A 439 6.96 -53.02 6.84
N SER A 440 5.73 -53.05 6.32
CA SER A 440 4.62 -53.85 6.90
C SER A 440 4.26 -55.14 6.16
N GLU A 441 5.02 -55.55 5.14
CA GLU A 441 4.84 -56.85 4.46
C GLU A 441 6.03 -57.78 4.69
N THR A 442 6.50 -57.90 5.94
CA THR A 442 7.21 -59.09 6.40
C THR A 442 6.94 -59.28 7.88
N PHE A 443 5.91 -60.05 8.22
CA PHE A 443 5.91 -61.08 9.29
C PHE A 443 4.62 -61.90 9.26
#